data_AF-A0A6P6V9D1-F1
#
_entry.id   AF-A0A6P6V9D1-F1
#
_cell.length_a   1.000
_cell.length_b   1.000
_cell.length_c   1.000
_cell.angle_alpha   90.00
_cell.angle_beta   90.00
_cell.angle_gamma   90.00
#
_symmetry.space_group_name_H-M   'P 1'
#
loop_
_entity.id
_entity.type
_entity.pdbx_description
1 polymer ?
#
loop_
_entity_poly.entity_id
_entity_poly.type
_entity_poly.pdbx_seq_one_letter_code
_entity_poly.pdbx_strand_id
1 'polypeptide(L)'
;MQGNHSDKRTDTYHIVQTMASTSSRIGSFAATAAKDFDIHLLPWASVAACVSDDSSNDNVSKVGQAFCFLPLPVKTGLNVQINGYFEVSSNRRGIWYGADMDRSGRIRSVWNRLLLEDVIAPTFSYLCLVCSTYLGQQTRITHCGQLVLSKSHGIF
;
A
#
# COMPACT_ATOMS: atom_id res chain seq x y z
N MET A 1 -2.69 15.37 40.01
CA MET A 1 -2.83 15.45 38.54
C MET A 1 -1.84 14.45 37.94
N GLN A 2 -2.32 13.26 37.59
CA GLN A 2 -1.49 12.20 36.99
C GLN A 2 -1.45 12.45 35.48
N GLY A 3 -0.27 12.71 34.94
CA GLY A 3 -0.08 12.90 33.51
C GLY A 3 -0.37 11.61 32.77
N ASN A 4 -1.33 11.65 31.84
CA ASN A 4 -1.61 10.56 30.92
C ASN A 4 -0.35 10.30 30.08
N HIS A 5 0.32 9.18 30.33
CA HIS A 5 1.30 8.62 29.41
C HIS A 5 0.56 8.24 28.13
N SER A 6 0.69 9.07 27.08
CA SER A 6 0.25 8.67 25.74
C SER A 6 1.25 7.63 25.23
N ASP A 7 0.90 6.35 25.31
CA ASP A 7 1.71 5.29 24.71
C ASP A 7 1.84 5.55 23.20
N LYS A 8 3.08 5.76 22.75
CA LYS A 8 3.40 5.97 21.34
C LYS A 8 3.39 4.62 20.63
N ARG A 9 2.32 4.33 19.90
CA ARG A 9 2.26 3.16 19.01
C ARG A 9 3.21 3.38 17.82
N THR A 10 4.11 2.42 17.59
CA THR A 10 5.01 2.39 16.43
C THR A 10 4.70 1.14 15.62
N ASP A 11 4.34 1.30 14.34
CA ASP A 11 4.10 0.19 13.41
C ASP A 11 5.21 0.15 12.36
N THR A 12 5.70 -1.06 12.04
CA THR A 12 6.73 -1.33 11.03
C THR A 12 6.06 -1.85 9.76
N TYR A 13 6.54 -1.39 8.60
CA TYR A 13 5.99 -1.75 7.30
C TYR A 13 7.06 -2.26 6.33
N HIS A 14 6.73 -3.29 5.56
CA HIS A 14 7.48 -3.67 4.37
C HIS A 14 6.87 -2.95 3.15
N ILE A 15 7.68 -2.16 2.44
CA ILE A 15 7.23 -1.29 1.35
C ILE A 15 7.83 -1.76 0.03
N VAL A 16 6.99 -1.92 -0.97
CA VAL A 16 7.40 -2.12 -2.36
C VAL A 16 6.98 -0.90 -3.16
N GLN A 17 7.90 -0.32 -3.91
CA GLN A 17 7.65 0.82 -4.80
C GLN A 17 7.93 0.40 -6.25
N THR A 18 7.20 0.96 -7.19
CA THR A 18 7.34 0.64 -8.61
C THR A 18 7.16 1.90 -9.44
N MET A 19 8.04 2.04 -10.45
CA MET A 19 7.93 3.01 -11.53
C MET A 19 7.77 2.22 -12.83
N ALA A 20 6.68 2.45 -13.55
CA ALA A 20 6.48 1.77 -14.83
C ALA A 20 7.44 2.32 -15.90
N SER A 21 7.83 1.47 -16.84
CA SER A 21 8.64 1.87 -17.99
C SER A 21 7.91 2.92 -18.84
N THR A 22 8.65 3.85 -19.43
CA THR A 22 8.11 4.81 -20.42
C THR A 22 7.53 4.12 -21.65
N SER A 23 8.02 2.93 -22.00
CA SER A 23 7.49 2.11 -23.09
C SER A 23 6.26 1.28 -22.73
N SER A 24 5.83 1.26 -21.46
CA SER A 24 4.62 0.57 -21.04
C SER A 24 3.36 1.29 -21.51
N ARG A 25 2.21 0.63 -21.38
CA ARG A 25 0.90 1.22 -21.70
C ARG A 25 0.64 2.50 -20.88
N ILE A 26 0.82 2.45 -19.56
CA ILE A 26 0.71 3.64 -18.70
C ILE A 26 1.80 4.70 -18.97
N GLY A 27 3.03 4.30 -19.28
CA GLY A 27 4.12 5.22 -19.62
C GLY A 27 3.86 5.99 -20.92
N SER A 28 3.40 5.29 -21.96
CA SER A 28 3.00 5.88 -23.24
C SER A 28 1.80 6.80 -23.07
N PHE A 29 0.85 6.42 -22.22
CA PHE A 29 -0.30 7.26 -21.87
C PHE A 29 0.15 8.55 -21.17
N ALA A 30 1.05 8.48 -20.18
CA ALA A 30 1.58 9.65 -19.49
C ALA A 30 2.30 10.60 -20.45
N ALA A 31 3.10 10.08 -21.39
CA ALA A 31 3.77 10.89 -22.40
C ALA A 31 2.77 11.60 -23.33
N THR A 32 1.71 10.91 -23.74
CA THR A 32 0.63 11.49 -24.56
C THR A 32 -0.14 12.56 -23.79
N ALA A 33 -0.47 12.29 -22.51
CA ALA A 33 -1.16 13.23 -21.63
C ALA A 33 -0.35 14.53 -21.46
N ALA A 34 0.96 14.42 -21.29
CA ALA A 34 1.85 15.58 -21.20
C ALA A 34 1.88 16.39 -22.51
N LYS A 35 2.00 15.71 -23.66
CA LYS A 35 2.12 16.37 -24.96
C LYS A 35 0.82 17.03 -25.44
N ASP A 36 -0.29 16.32 -25.33
CA ASP A 36 -1.55 16.70 -26.00
C ASP A 36 -2.51 17.45 -25.06
N PHE A 37 -2.27 17.38 -23.74
CA PHE A 37 -3.16 17.94 -22.72
C PHE A 37 -2.44 18.74 -21.63
N ASP A 38 -1.11 18.85 -21.67
CA ASP A 38 -0.29 19.52 -20.63
C ASP A 38 -0.51 18.91 -19.22
N ILE A 39 -0.75 17.60 -19.16
CA ILE A 39 -0.96 16.87 -17.89
C ILE A 39 0.27 16.00 -17.61
N HIS A 40 1.05 16.40 -16.61
CA HIS A 40 2.24 15.67 -16.19
C HIS A 40 1.89 14.57 -15.18
N LEU A 41 1.85 13.33 -15.67
CA LEU A 41 1.53 12.15 -14.88
C LEU A 41 2.78 11.33 -14.60
N LEU A 42 2.90 10.79 -13.38
CA LEU A 42 4.02 9.95 -12.97
C LEU A 42 3.56 8.50 -12.78
N PRO A 43 4.05 7.52 -13.57
CA PRO A 43 3.58 6.14 -13.50
C PRO A 43 4.22 5.39 -12.32
N TRP A 44 3.93 5.89 -11.11
CA TRP A 44 4.53 5.47 -9.85
C TRP A 44 3.48 5.11 -8.82
N ALA A 45 3.73 4.03 -8.09
CA ALA A 45 3.00 3.67 -6.89
C ALA A 45 3.86 2.89 -5.90
N SER A 46 3.37 2.77 -4.68
CA SER A 46 3.91 1.90 -3.66
C SER A 46 2.82 1.25 -2.82
N VAL A 47 3.09 0.05 -2.34
CA VAL A 47 2.23 -0.71 -1.43
C VAL A 47 3.02 -1.06 -0.17
N ALA A 48 2.36 -1.05 0.98
CA ALA A 48 3.00 -1.32 2.26
C ALA A 48 2.18 -2.30 3.10
N ALA A 49 2.78 -3.43 3.48
CA ALA A 49 2.23 -4.38 4.45
C ALA A 49 2.79 -4.10 5.84
N CYS A 50 1.94 -4.10 6.86
CA CYS A 50 2.39 -4.05 8.24
C CYS A 50 3.04 -5.39 8.62
N VAL A 51 4.21 -5.34 9.27
CA VAL A 51 4.98 -6.51 9.71
C VAL A 51 5.25 -6.52 11.22
N SER A 52 4.71 -5.56 11.97
CA SER A 52 4.77 -5.57 13.44
C SER A 52 3.92 -6.70 14.01
N ASP A 53 4.44 -7.36 15.05
CA ASP A 53 3.78 -8.45 15.76
C ASP A 53 2.75 -7.85 16.74
N ASP A 54 1.46 -7.89 16.39
CA ASP A 54 0.35 -7.43 17.25
C ASP A 54 0.06 -8.47 18.34
N SER A 55 1.03 -8.69 19.24
CA SER A 55 0.85 -9.56 20.43
C SER A 55 -0.23 -9.07 21.40
N SER A 56 -0.78 -7.88 21.19
CA SER A 56 -2.00 -7.39 21.82
C SER A 56 -3.22 -7.74 20.95
N ASN A 57 -4.16 -8.49 21.51
CA ASN A 57 -5.45 -8.98 20.98
C ASN A 57 -6.42 -7.96 20.34
N ASP A 58 -5.96 -6.87 19.75
CA ASP A 58 -6.80 -5.99 18.93
C ASP A 58 -6.94 -6.60 17.55
N ASN A 59 -7.98 -7.44 17.39
CA ASN A 59 -8.51 -7.93 16.12
C ASN A 59 -9.08 -6.79 15.23
N VAL A 60 -8.51 -5.59 15.31
CA VAL A 60 -8.80 -4.50 14.38
C VAL A 60 -8.17 -4.91 13.06
N SER A 61 -9.01 -5.43 12.14
CA SER A 61 -8.69 -5.47 10.72
C SER A 61 -8.02 -4.14 10.35
N LYS A 62 -6.71 -4.18 10.07
CA LYS A 62 -5.95 -3.00 9.61
C LYS A 62 -6.38 -2.71 8.18
N VAL A 63 -7.58 -2.17 8.02
CA VAL A 63 -8.10 -1.76 6.72
C VAL A 63 -7.16 -0.71 6.17
N GLY A 64 -6.58 -1.04 5.03
CA GLY A 64 -5.65 -0.22 4.29
C GLY A 64 -6.27 1.09 3.85
N GLN A 65 -5.42 2.10 3.78
CA GLN A 65 -5.74 3.45 3.36
C GLN A 65 -5.03 3.76 2.04
N ALA A 66 -5.71 4.53 1.20
CA ALA A 66 -5.11 5.11 0.01
C ALA A 66 -4.44 6.45 0.33
N PHE A 67 -3.32 6.70 -0.32
CA PHE A 67 -2.54 7.92 -0.26
C PHE A 67 -2.30 8.41 -1.69
N CYS A 68 -2.24 9.72 -1.83
CA CYS A 68 -1.66 10.38 -2.99
C CYS A 68 -0.69 11.43 -2.47
N PHE A 69 0.49 10.96 -2.04
CA PHE A 69 1.47 11.66 -1.20
C PHE A 69 0.97 12.01 0.21
N LEU A 70 -0.28 12.45 0.33
CA LEU A 70 -1.00 12.67 1.57
C LEU A 70 -2.11 11.62 1.77
N PRO A 71 -2.53 11.35 3.01
CA PRO A 71 -3.63 10.43 3.29
C PRO A 71 -4.92 10.89 2.62
N LEU A 72 -5.60 9.98 1.92
CA LEU A 72 -6.96 10.20 1.43
C LEU A 72 -7.96 9.57 2.42
N PRO A 73 -9.17 10.12 2.57
CA PRO A 73 -10.23 9.49 3.37
C PRO A 73 -10.88 8.33 2.59
N VAL A 74 -10.06 7.48 1.98
CA VAL A 74 -10.46 6.34 1.15
C VAL A 74 -9.88 5.08 1.77
N LYS A 75 -10.77 4.18 2.21
CA LYS A 75 -10.42 2.83 2.64
C LYS A 75 -10.33 1.94 1.40
N THR A 76 -9.22 1.21 1.28
CA THR A 76 -8.98 0.34 0.11
C THR A 76 -9.71 -1.00 0.23
N GLY A 77 -10.07 -1.40 1.46
CA GLY A 77 -10.58 -2.75 1.75
C GLY A 77 -9.49 -3.83 1.74
N LEU A 78 -8.24 -3.47 1.46
CA LEU A 78 -7.08 -4.36 1.48
C LEU A 78 -6.36 -4.23 2.82
N ASN A 79 -5.63 -5.25 3.27
CA ASN A 79 -4.80 -5.15 4.50
C ASN A 79 -3.43 -4.48 4.26
N VAL A 80 -3.34 -3.59 3.27
CA VAL A 80 -2.12 -2.88 2.89
C VAL A 80 -2.39 -1.40 2.63
N GLN A 81 -1.41 -0.56 2.94
CA GLN A 81 -1.44 0.85 2.55
C GLN A 81 -1.06 0.96 1.06
N ILE A 82 -1.73 1.85 0.33
CA ILE A 82 -1.45 2.11 -1.09
C ILE A 82 -1.16 3.60 -1.27
N ASN A 83 0.00 3.94 -1.78
CA ASN A 83 0.31 5.30 -2.23
C ASN A 83 0.51 5.29 -3.75
N GLY A 84 -0.10 6.22 -4.46
CA GLY A 84 0.05 6.30 -5.91
C GLY A 84 -0.16 7.72 -6.39
N TYR A 85 0.33 8.01 -7.60
CA TYR A 85 0.08 9.29 -8.28
C TYR A 85 -1.37 9.35 -8.78
N PHE A 86 -2.35 9.30 -7.89
CA PHE A 86 -3.76 9.32 -8.26
C PHE A 86 -4.20 10.72 -8.69
N GLU A 87 -5.00 10.79 -9.73
CA GLU A 87 -5.86 11.94 -9.94
C GLU A 87 -6.98 11.92 -8.91
N VAL A 88 -7.14 13.01 -8.17
CA VAL A 88 -8.11 13.13 -7.07
C VAL A 88 -9.21 14.13 -7.39
N SER A 89 -10.36 13.98 -6.74
CA SER A 89 -11.43 14.98 -6.73
C SER A 89 -10.92 16.37 -6.32
N SER A 90 -11.61 17.43 -6.77
CA SER A 90 -11.22 18.82 -6.49
C SER A 90 -11.15 19.15 -4.99
N ASN A 91 -12.06 18.56 -4.20
CA ASN A 91 -12.06 18.67 -2.74
C ASN A 91 -11.06 17.71 -2.05
N ARG A 92 -10.31 16.92 -2.83
CA ARG A 92 -9.30 15.95 -2.40
C ARG A 92 -9.83 14.89 -1.42
N ARG A 93 -11.13 14.59 -1.45
CA ARG A 93 -11.77 13.59 -0.57
C ARG A 93 -11.89 12.21 -1.19
N GLY A 94 -11.39 12.02 -2.41
CA GLY A 94 -11.46 10.73 -3.08
C GLY A 94 -10.70 10.69 -4.40
N ILE A 95 -10.44 9.48 -4.87
CA ILE A 95 -9.87 9.20 -6.19
C ILE A 95 -10.90 9.58 -7.25
N TRP A 96 -10.45 10.18 -8.35
CA TRP A 96 -11.31 10.59 -9.44
C TRP A 96 -11.77 9.38 -10.28
N TYR A 97 -13.08 9.21 -10.41
CA TYR A 97 -13.69 8.14 -11.23
C TYR A 97 -14.45 8.68 -12.46
N GLY A 98 -14.38 9.98 -12.76
CA GLY A 98 -15.06 10.58 -13.91
C GLY A 98 -16.47 11.10 -13.64
N ALA A 99 -16.67 11.84 -12.54
CA ALA A 99 -17.97 12.46 -12.24
C ALA A 99 -18.45 13.39 -13.37
N ASP A 100 -17.51 14.08 -14.02
CA ASP A 100 -17.74 14.85 -15.24
C ASP A 100 -17.02 14.16 -16.40
N MET A 101 -17.75 13.79 -17.45
CA MET A 101 -17.23 13.06 -18.61
C MET A 101 -16.76 14.01 -19.73
N ASP A 102 -16.24 15.17 -19.36
CA ASP A 102 -15.56 16.06 -20.30
C ASP A 102 -14.22 15.42 -20.74
N ARG A 103 -13.54 16.07 -21.69
CA ARG A 103 -12.29 15.54 -22.24
C ARG A 103 -11.23 15.36 -21.16
N SER A 104 -11.13 16.30 -20.22
CA SER A 104 -10.15 16.26 -19.13
C SER A 104 -10.48 15.17 -18.10
N GLY A 105 -11.75 15.08 -17.69
CA GLY A 105 -12.26 14.09 -16.76
C GLY A 105 -12.09 12.66 -17.25
N ARG A 106 -12.23 12.42 -18.57
CA ARG A 106 -11.93 11.12 -19.20
C ARG A 106 -10.45 10.76 -19.10
N ILE A 107 -9.52 11.69 -19.36
CA ILE A 107 -8.08 11.42 -19.28
C ILE A 107 -7.69 11.04 -17.84
N ARG A 108 -8.22 11.76 -16.85
CA ARG A 108 -7.98 11.51 -15.42
C ARG A 108 -8.53 10.15 -14.96
N SER A 109 -9.71 9.75 -15.43
CA SER A 109 -10.28 8.45 -15.07
C SER A 109 -9.54 7.28 -15.73
N VAL A 110 -9.11 7.43 -16.99
CA VAL A 110 -8.27 6.44 -17.67
C VAL A 110 -6.92 6.31 -16.97
N TRP A 111 -6.32 7.42 -16.56
CA TRP A 111 -5.08 7.43 -15.79
C TRP A 111 -5.19 6.59 -14.52
N ASN A 112 -6.19 6.84 -13.67
CA ASN A 112 -6.37 6.11 -12.41
C ASN A 112 -6.60 4.61 -12.64
N ARG A 113 -7.33 4.23 -13.70
CA ARG A 113 -7.50 2.82 -14.06
C ARG A 113 -6.15 2.19 -14.46
N LEU A 114 -5.37 2.84 -15.33
CA LEU A 114 -4.06 2.34 -15.73
C LEU A 114 -3.10 2.26 -14.54
N LEU A 115 -3.13 3.22 -13.62
CA LEU A 115 -2.31 3.18 -12.41
C LEU A 115 -2.64 1.97 -11.53
N LEU A 116 -3.92 1.62 -11.40
CA LEU A 116 -4.36 0.43 -10.69
C LEU A 116 -3.93 -0.86 -11.39
N GLU A 117 -4.14 -0.96 -12.69
CA GLU A 117 -3.88 -2.17 -13.49
C GLU A 117 -2.38 -2.41 -13.75
N ASP A 118 -1.66 -1.39 -14.19
CA ASP A 118 -0.30 -1.52 -14.72
C ASP A 118 0.79 -1.34 -13.65
N VAL A 119 0.45 -0.74 -12.51
CA VAL A 119 1.41 -0.45 -11.45
C VAL A 119 0.99 -1.11 -10.14
N ILE A 120 -0.15 -0.70 -9.55
CA ILE A 120 -0.52 -1.11 -8.20
C ILE A 120 -0.76 -2.61 -8.09
N ALA A 121 -1.52 -3.22 -9.00
CA ALA A 121 -1.82 -4.65 -8.94
C ALA A 121 -0.57 -5.54 -9.07
N PRO A 122 0.36 -5.29 -10.03
CA PRO A 122 1.65 -5.99 -10.08
C PRO A 122 2.51 -5.77 -8.82
N THR A 123 2.61 -4.54 -8.32
CA THR A 123 3.38 -4.23 -7.10
C THR A 123 2.80 -4.95 -5.89
N PHE A 124 1.47 -4.98 -5.75
CA PHE A 124 0.78 -5.72 -4.69
C PHE A 124 1.02 -7.23 -4.79
N SER A 125 0.95 -7.79 -6.00
CA SER A 125 1.23 -9.20 -6.24
C SER A 125 2.67 -9.57 -5.85
N TYR A 126 3.64 -8.70 -6.17
CA TYR A 126 5.02 -8.87 -5.75
C TYR A 126 5.20 -8.78 -4.23
N LEU A 127 4.54 -7.81 -3.58
CA LEU A 127 4.52 -7.71 -2.12
C LEU A 127 3.99 -9.00 -1.48
N CYS A 128 2.87 -9.56 -1.98
CA CYS A 128 2.33 -10.82 -1.49
C CYS A 128 3.33 -11.98 -1.62
N LEU A 129 4.02 -12.08 -2.77
CA LEU A 129 5.04 -13.10 -3.00
C LEU A 129 6.18 -12.96 -1.98
N VAL A 130 6.70 -11.74 -1.79
CA VAL A 130 7.76 -11.46 -0.82
C VAL A 130 7.30 -11.75 0.62
N CYS A 131 6.12 -11.31 1.02
CA CYS A 131 5.57 -11.62 2.34
C CYS A 131 5.37 -13.13 2.55
N SER A 132 4.97 -13.87 1.51
CA SER A 132 4.79 -15.33 1.60
C SER A 132 6.11 -16.07 1.85
N THR A 133 7.24 -15.58 1.31
CA THR A 133 8.55 -16.18 1.59
C THR A 133 9.02 -15.87 3.00
N TYR A 134 8.76 -14.66 3.52
CA TYR A 134 9.02 -14.32 4.92
C TYR A 134 8.24 -15.21 5.89
N LEU A 135 6.93 -15.40 5.65
CA LEU A 135 6.11 -16.29 6.47
C LEU A 135 6.57 -17.75 6.36
N GLY A 136 6.91 -18.24 5.16
CA GLY A 136 7.45 -19.59 4.98
C GLY A 136 8.81 -19.82 5.66
N GLN A 137 9.66 -18.78 5.75
CA GLN A 137 10.91 -18.81 6.51
C GLN A 137 10.65 -18.76 8.02
N GLN A 138 9.73 -17.91 8.49
CA GLN A 138 9.32 -17.87 9.89
C GLN A 138 8.79 -19.23 10.33
N THR A 139 7.86 -19.84 9.58
CA THR A 139 7.32 -21.17 9.87
C THR A 139 8.40 -22.25 9.82
N ARG A 140 9.35 -22.21 8.87
CA ARG A 140 10.47 -23.16 8.84
C ARG A 140 11.43 -22.98 10.01
N ILE A 141 11.68 -21.76 10.48
CA ILE A 141 12.49 -21.51 11.67
C ILE A 141 11.73 -21.96 12.93
N THR A 142 10.42 -21.74 13.03
CA THR A 142 9.61 -22.29 14.13
C THR A 142 9.57 -23.82 14.10
N HIS A 143 9.48 -24.43 12.91
CA HIS A 143 9.39 -25.89 12.75
C HIS A 143 10.76 -26.60 12.79
N CYS A 144 11.87 -25.89 12.61
CA CYS A 144 13.26 -26.40 12.69
C CYS A 144 14.00 -25.95 13.97
N GLY A 145 13.42 -25.04 14.76
CA GLY A 145 14.00 -24.45 15.97
C GLY A 145 13.24 -24.75 17.27
N GLN A 146 12.20 -25.57 17.25
CA GLN A 146 11.48 -25.98 18.47
C GLN A 146 11.91 -27.38 18.94
N LEU A 147 13.22 -27.53 19.13
CA LEU A 147 13.84 -28.57 19.94
C LEU A 147 15.01 -27.87 20.65
N VAL A 148 15.07 -28.00 21.99
CA VAL A 148 16.01 -27.35 22.95
C VAL A 148 15.53 -25.95 23.38
N LEU A 149 15.02 -25.66 24.57
CA LEU A 149 15.02 -26.31 25.89
C LEU A 149 13.71 -25.94 26.62
N SER A 150 12.89 -26.95 26.91
CA SER A 150 12.08 -26.94 28.12
C SER A 150 13.02 -27.13 29.31
N LYS A 151 13.17 -26.11 30.16
CA LYS A 151 13.46 -26.33 31.57
C LYS A 151 12.35 -25.72 32.40
N SER A 152 11.41 -26.60 32.72
CA SER A 152 10.55 -26.57 33.88
C SER A 152 11.38 -26.60 35.18
N HIS A 153 10.72 -26.17 36.27
CA HIS A 153 11.13 -26.12 37.69
C HIS A 153 11.96 -24.88 38.03
N GLY A 154 11.63 -24.04 39.02
CA GLY A 154 10.71 -24.17 40.15
C GLY A 154 11.35 -23.42 41.33
N ILE A 155 10.54 -22.63 42.04
CA ILE A 155 10.65 -22.31 43.47
C ILE A 155 12.08 -22.20 44.05
N PHE A 156 12.61 -20.98 44.16
CA PHE A 156 13.00 -20.25 45.39
C PHE A 156 13.53 -18.87 44.99
#